data_AF-A0A6P4ZDP5-F1
#
_entry.id   AF-A0A6P4ZDP5-F1
#
_cell.length_a   1.000
_cell.length_b   1.000
_cell.length_c   1.000
_cell.angle_alpha   90.00
_cell.angle_beta   90.00
_cell.angle_gamma   90.00
#
_symmetry.space_group_name_H-M   'P 1'
#
loop_
_entity.id
_entity.type
_entity.pdbx_description
1 polymer ?
#
loop_
_entity_poly.entity_id
_entity_poly.type
_entity_poly.pdbx_seq_one_letter_code
_entity_poly.pdbx_strand_id
1 'polypeptide(L)'
;MSTFSHTGMIIVHPLLVPFVNQLYTPTRQEIEWAEQVTAGVRVYQRTPQEYREFIGPPHLNGATHILETHRKIQALESSLRPITEGETVRAYFSIDSVEDAGRSGKYSVVTSSQILVNQRDEVVFRATKQTMYPKLAAAKLELPKKRKSEIPTVSELRRRVVQNATFCGNASSPPLVPNQLYVHRMVKVFTPTEAKGLATLIRATNQHHLNVKKFNTEDLVAAGPLVEAATVHNVADDFGDILYQEVVKSSNVNRTNQEDMIGSVSYIHSIQQLAENPDLEEVTVRTLGIKNLDVEELLEREVPVRLFSGTRMKTSDYEEICREDFPLLYRRIVTQVLWKFLRLRPLSSSDEVPAEIQPKFS
;
A
#
# COMPACT_ATOMS: atom_id res chain seq x y z
N MET A 1 -2.92 43.32 9.38
CA MET A 1 -3.81 42.45 10.17
C MET A 1 -3.52 41.01 9.80
N SER A 2 -2.73 40.31 10.62
CA SER A 2 -2.34 38.90 10.41
C SER A 2 -3.33 37.97 11.13
N THR A 3 -4.23 37.34 10.40
CA THR A 3 -5.05 36.25 10.89
C THR A 3 -4.28 34.93 10.75
N PHE A 4 -3.76 34.44 11.87
CA PHE A 4 -3.28 33.06 12.00
C PHE A 4 -4.49 32.12 12.06
N SER A 5 -4.73 31.34 11.00
CA SER A 5 -5.59 30.17 11.06
C SER A 5 -4.73 28.94 11.37
N HIS A 6 -5.01 28.29 12.50
CA HIS A 6 -4.35 27.05 12.87
C HIS A 6 -5.07 25.88 12.19
N THR A 7 -4.40 25.21 11.24
CA THR A 7 -4.77 23.88 10.75
C THR A 7 -3.71 22.91 11.26
N GLY A 8 -3.95 22.37 12.45
CA GLY A 8 -3.01 21.45 13.12
C GLY A 8 -3.12 20.05 12.55
N MET A 9 -1.96 19.44 12.26
CA MET A 9 -1.78 18.01 12.03
C MET A 9 -0.81 17.55 13.12
N ILE A 10 -1.21 16.58 13.96
CA ILE A 10 -0.36 16.14 15.07
C ILE A 10 0.77 15.26 14.53
N ILE A 11 2.01 15.68 14.83
CA ILE A 11 3.23 14.91 14.56
C ILE A 11 3.49 14.01 15.77
N VAL A 12 3.58 12.71 15.54
CA VAL A 12 3.61 11.72 16.61
C VAL A 12 4.95 11.02 16.63
N HIS A 13 5.74 11.33 17.64
CA HIS A 13 6.94 10.58 17.99
C HIS A 13 6.57 9.11 18.30
N PRO A 14 7.42 8.10 18.03
CA PRO A 14 7.10 6.69 18.30
C PRO A 14 6.63 6.39 19.73
N LEU A 15 7.13 7.14 20.72
CA LEU A 15 6.69 7.06 22.13
C LEU A 15 5.31 7.67 22.39
N LEU A 16 4.81 8.49 21.47
CA LEU A 16 3.50 9.15 21.52
C LEU A 16 2.43 8.40 20.70
N VAL A 17 2.82 7.35 19.95
CA VAL A 17 1.89 6.51 19.17
C VAL A 17 0.80 5.87 20.04
N PRO A 18 1.09 5.37 21.27
CA PRO A 18 0.03 4.87 22.17
C PRO A 18 -0.96 5.96 22.59
N PHE A 19 -0.48 7.19 22.85
CA PHE A 19 -1.31 8.33 23.23
C PHE A 19 -2.14 8.87 22.06
N VAL A 20 -1.59 8.84 20.85
CA VAL A 20 -2.32 9.20 19.62
C VAL A 20 -3.32 8.13 19.23
N ASN A 21 -3.03 6.85 19.45
CA ASN A 21 -4.04 5.81 19.35
C ASN A 21 -5.19 6.04 20.33
N GLN A 22 -4.91 6.48 21.56
CA GLN A 22 -5.95 6.91 22.52
C GLN A 22 -6.70 8.18 22.09
N LEU A 23 -6.07 9.08 21.33
CA LEU A 23 -6.70 10.34 20.89
C LEU A 23 -7.45 10.25 19.54
N TYR A 24 -7.12 9.29 18.68
CA TYR A 24 -7.60 9.23 17.28
C TYR A 24 -8.26 7.91 16.87
N THR A 25 -8.13 6.86 17.67
CA THR A 25 -8.90 5.62 17.47
C THR A 25 -9.76 5.42 18.70
N PRO A 26 -11.10 5.48 18.57
CA PRO A 26 -11.95 5.20 19.70
C PRO A 26 -11.70 3.79 20.23
N THR A 27 -11.28 3.70 21.48
CA THR A 27 -11.14 2.44 22.21
C THR A 27 -12.52 1.80 22.41
N ARG A 28 -12.56 0.51 22.72
CA ARG A 28 -13.83 -0.17 23.00
C ARG A 28 -14.57 0.45 24.19
N GLN A 29 -13.85 0.90 25.21
CA GLN A 29 -14.44 1.63 26.34
C GLN A 29 -15.02 2.98 25.91
N GLU A 30 -14.39 3.68 24.98
CA GLU A 30 -14.92 4.94 24.42
C GLU A 30 -16.10 4.71 23.48
N ILE A 31 -16.13 3.59 22.73
CA ILE A 31 -17.28 3.18 21.92
C ILE A 31 -18.45 2.80 22.84
N GLU A 32 -18.22 1.99 23.87
CA GLU A 32 -19.24 1.59 24.86
C GLU A 32 -19.75 2.81 25.65
N TRP A 33 -18.86 3.72 26.05
CA TRP A 33 -19.23 5.01 26.64
C TRP A 33 -20.03 5.87 25.66
N ALA A 34 -19.61 5.98 24.41
CA ALA A 34 -20.30 6.78 23.41
C ALA A 34 -21.68 6.20 23.04
N GLU A 35 -21.81 4.88 22.98
CA GLU A 35 -23.09 4.17 22.83
C GLU A 35 -24.01 4.44 24.02
N GLN A 36 -23.49 4.39 25.25
CA GLN A 36 -24.26 4.71 26.46
C GLN A 36 -24.71 6.18 26.48
N VAL A 37 -23.82 7.11 26.15
CA VAL A 37 -24.10 8.55 26.10
C VAL A 37 -25.11 8.89 25.00
N THR A 38 -24.97 8.33 23.79
CA THR A 38 -25.94 8.58 22.70
C THR A 38 -27.26 7.83 22.87
N ALA A 39 -27.28 6.69 23.58
CA ALA A 39 -28.51 5.99 23.96
C ALA A 39 -29.23 6.64 25.16
N GLY A 40 -28.69 7.72 25.73
CA GLY A 40 -29.28 8.42 26.88
C GLY A 40 -29.20 7.61 28.19
N VAL A 41 -28.34 6.59 28.24
CA VAL A 41 -28.11 5.78 29.45
C VAL A 41 -27.32 6.63 30.44
N ARG A 42 -27.94 6.97 31.57
CA ARG A 42 -27.27 7.67 32.67
C ARG A 42 -26.18 6.76 33.25
N VAL A 43 -24.92 7.03 32.91
CA VAL A 43 -23.75 6.35 33.50
C VAL A 43 -23.58 6.85 34.93
N TYR A 44 -24.26 6.22 35.89
CA TYR A 44 -24.07 6.47 37.32
C TYR A 44 -23.42 5.28 37.99
N GLN A 45 -22.17 5.40 38.42
CA GLN A 45 -21.60 4.76 39.62
C GLN A 45 -20.35 5.53 40.05
N ARG A 46 -20.00 5.80 41.32
CA ARG A 46 -20.64 5.74 42.64
C ARG A 46 -19.69 6.50 43.59
N THR A 47 -19.94 7.78 43.91
CA THR A 47 -19.70 8.38 45.24
C THR A 47 -20.46 9.73 45.35
N PRO A 48 -20.86 10.17 46.56
CA PRO A 48 -21.73 11.35 46.74
C PRO A 48 -21.09 12.72 46.45
N GLN A 49 -19.83 12.79 46.01
CA GLN A 49 -19.10 14.06 45.85
C GLN A 49 -19.07 14.61 44.41
N GLU A 50 -19.54 13.85 43.41
CA GLU A 50 -19.45 14.21 41.99
C GLU A 50 -20.80 14.62 41.37
N TYR A 51 -21.65 15.32 42.12
CA TYR A 51 -22.94 15.85 41.64
C TYR A 51 -22.82 16.97 40.56
N ARG A 52 -21.73 17.01 39.78
CA ARG A 52 -21.41 18.11 38.85
C ARG A 52 -21.05 17.71 37.41
N GLU A 53 -21.21 16.46 37.00
CA GLU A 53 -20.98 16.10 35.59
C GLU A 53 -22.32 15.89 34.86
N PHE A 54 -22.88 17.00 34.40
CA PHE A 54 -23.96 16.98 33.40
C PHE A 54 -23.38 16.44 32.08
N ILE A 55 -24.00 15.40 31.52
CA ILE A 55 -23.84 15.04 30.10
C ILE A 55 -24.45 16.18 29.27
N GLY A 56 -23.64 17.20 29.00
CA GLY A 56 -24.00 18.35 28.16
C GLY A 56 -23.75 18.10 26.67
N PRO A 57 -24.15 19.05 25.80
CA PRO A 57 -23.91 19.01 24.35
C PRO A 57 -22.46 18.64 23.93
N PRO A 58 -21.40 19.05 24.65
CA PRO A 58 -20.03 18.63 24.32
C PRO A 58 -19.78 17.12 24.42
N HIS A 59 -20.38 16.45 25.41
CA HIS A 59 -20.24 15.00 25.60
C HIS A 59 -21.00 14.23 24.52
N LEU A 60 -22.20 14.71 24.16
CA LEU A 60 -22.99 14.15 23.06
C LEU A 60 -22.26 14.33 21.71
N ASN A 61 -21.64 15.49 21.47
CA ASN A 61 -20.85 15.75 20.27
C ASN A 61 -19.60 14.84 20.19
N GLY A 62 -18.89 14.67 21.31
CA GLY A 62 -17.74 13.76 21.40
C GLY A 62 -18.13 12.30 21.15
N ALA A 63 -19.19 11.83 21.81
CA ALA A 63 -19.73 10.49 21.62
C ALA A 63 -20.22 10.25 20.18
N THR A 64 -20.90 11.23 19.58
CA THR A 64 -21.36 11.15 18.18
C THR A 64 -20.17 11.06 17.22
N HIS A 65 -19.13 11.86 17.43
CA HIS A 65 -17.91 11.83 16.60
C HIS A 65 -17.17 10.50 16.69
N ILE A 66 -17.09 9.92 17.89
CA ILE A 66 -16.52 8.60 18.15
C ILE A 66 -17.29 7.51 17.38
N LEU A 67 -18.62 7.48 17.51
CA LEU A 67 -19.46 6.49 16.83
C LEU A 67 -19.49 6.69 15.32
N GLU A 68 -19.45 7.92 14.84
CA GLU A 68 -19.37 8.24 13.42
C GLU A 68 -18.04 7.76 12.82
N THR A 69 -16.93 7.99 13.52
CA THR A 69 -15.60 7.51 13.09
C THR A 69 -15.55 5.97 13.08
N HIS A 70 -16.07 5.33 14.13
CA HIS A 70 -16.15 3.86 14.21
C HIS A 70 -17.04 3.26 13.11
N ARG A 71 -18.23 3.82 12.91
CA ARG A 71 -19.16 3.40 11.84
C ARG A 71 -18.59 3.67 10.46
N LYS A 72 -17.90 4.78 10.21
CA LYS A 72 -17.24 5.07 8.93
C LYS A 72 -16.19 3.99 8.63
N ILE A 73 -15.35 3.64 9.60
CA ILE A 73 -14.34 2.58 9.42
C ILE A 73 -14.97 1.21 9.10
N GLN A 74 -16.15 0.90 9.67
CA GLN A 74 -16.85 -0.38 9.46
C GLN A 74 -17.77 -0.41 8.23
N ALA A 75 -18.49 0.67 7.93
CA ALA A 75 -19.54 0.73 6.91
C ALA A 75 -19.00 1.04 5.50
N LEU A 76 -17.80 1.61 5.39
CA LEU A 76 -17.28 2.09 4.11
C LEU A 76 -16.87 0.96 3.17
N GLU A 77 -16.95 -0.31 3.58
CA GLU A 77 -16.49 -1.49 2.86
C GLU A 77 -16.78 -1.50 1.34
N SER A 78 -17.85 -0.88 0.82
CA SER A 78 -18.19 -0.86 -0.61
C SER A 78 -17.64 0.30 -1.45
N SER A 79 -16.92 -0.03 -2.52
CA SER A 79 -16.52 0.80 -3.68
C SER A 79 -15.28 1.72 -3.53
N LEU A 80 -14.33 1.54 -4.45
CA LEU A 80 -13.20 2.45 -4.70
C LEU A 80 -13.51 3.29 -5.94
N ARG A 81 -13.56 4.62 -5.78
CA ARG A 81 -13.72 5.58 -6.88
C ARG A 81 -12.39 6.23 -7.25
N PRO A 82 -12.19 6.66 -8.51
CA PRO A 82 -11.01 7.45 -8.88
C PRO A 82 -11.00 8.81 -8.16
N ILE A 83 -9.82 9.29 -7.83
CA ILE A 83 -9.61 10.68 -7.37
C ILE A 83 -9.52 11.56 -8.62
N THR A 84 -10.24 12.68 -8.64
CA THR A 84 -10.15 13.68 -9.72
C THR A 84 -9.42 14.93 -9.27
N GLU A 85 -8.98 15.76 -10.22
CA GLU A 85 -8.39 17.07 -9.92
C GLU A 85 -9.34 17.92 -9.06
N GLY A 86 -8.77 18.66 -8.11
CA GLY A 86 -9.51 19.52 -7.17
C GLY A 86 -10.13 18.79 -5.97
N GLU A 87 -10.08 17.46 -5.92
CA GLU A 87 -10.54 16.73 -4.73
C GLU A 87 -9.55 16.85 -3.57
N THR A 88 -10.09 16.95 -2.36
CA THR A 88 -9.30 16.96 -1.13
C THR A 88 -9.47 15.65 -0.40
N VAL A 89 -8.36 15.00 -0.07
CA VAL A 89 -8.36 13.71 0.64
C VAL A 89 -7.82 13.83 2.06
N ARG A 90 -8.42 13.06 2.96
CA ARG A 90 -8.00 12.85 4.35
C ARG A 90 -7.54 11.40 4.49
N ALA A 91 -6.43 11.20 5.19
CA ALA A 91 -5.89 9.88 5.48
C ALA A 91 -6.32 9.44 6.88
N TYR A 92 -6.84 8.23 6.98
CA TYR A 92 -7.13 7.56 8.25
C TYR A 92 -6.33 6.27 8.32
N PHE A 93 -5.83 5.94 9.51
CA PHE A 93 -5.15 4.68 9.75
C PHE A 93 -5.60 4.08 11.08
N SER A 94 -5.60 2.76 11.14
CA SER A 94 -5.89 1.99 12.35
C SER A 94 -4.82 0.92 12.51
N ILE A 95 -4.30 0.74 13.72
CA ILE A 95 -3.34 -0.32 14.02
C ILE A 95 -4.14 -1.60 14.28
N ASP A 96 -3.92 -2.61 13.43
CA ASP A 96 -4.63 -3.87 13.48
C ASP A 96 -3.90 -4.89 14.38
N SER A 97 -2.57 -4.93 14.32
CA SER A 97 -1.76 -5.81 15.17
C SER A 97 -0.37 -5.25 15.44
N VAL A 98 0.22 -5.68 16.56
CA VAL A 98 1.63 -5.47 16.91
C VAL A 98 2.19 -6.81 17.36
N GLU A 99 3.20 -7.31 16.64
CA GLU A 99 3.80 -8.62 16.85
C GLU A 99 5.31 -8.50 17.03
N ASP A 100 5.89 -9.26 17.97
CA ASP A 100 7.35 -9.32 18.12
C ASP A 100 7.97 -10.05 16.90
N ALA A 101 9.10 -9.53 16.42
CA ALA A 101 9.77 -10.03 15.22
C ALA A 101 11.30 -10.13 15.39
N GLY A 102 11.89 -10.98 14.54
CA GLY A 102 13.31 -11.35 14.57
C GLY A 102 13.62 -12.44 15.60
N ARG A 103 14.71 -13.19 15.39
CA ARG A 103 15.09 -14.36 16.24
C ARG A 103 15.22 -14.04 17.74
N SER A 104 15.42 -12.77 18.10
CA SER A 104 15.58 -12.30 19.48
C SER A 104 14.44 -11.38 19.96
N GLY A 105 13.37 -11.22 19.18
CA GLY A 105 12.27 -10.29 19.51
C GLY A 105 12.74 -8.84 19.67
N LYS A 106 13.79 -8.44 18.94
CA LYS A 106 14.39 -7.10 18.97
C LYS A 106 13.58 -6.07 18.19
N TYR A 107 12.63 -6.52 17.38
CA TYR A 107 11.79 -5.68 16.55
C TYR A 107 10.32 -5.94 16.85
N SER A 108 9.47 -4.98 16.52
CA SER A 108 8.02 -5.14 16.49
C SER A 108 7.53 -4.87 15.08
N VAL A 109 6.73 -5.78 14.54
CA VAL A 109 6.01 -5.59 13.28
C VAL A 109 4.63 -5.06 13.60
N VAL A 110 4.31 -3.90 13.06
CA VAL A 110 3.02 -3.24 13.20
C VAL A 110 2.26 -3.41 11.89
N THR A 111 1.10 -4.04 11.94
CA THR A 111 0.15 -4.11 10.82
C THR A 111 -0.88 -3.00 10.99
N SER A 112 -1.11 -2.22 9.94
CA SER A 112 -2.08 -1.12 9.94
C SER A 112 -2.95 -1.14 8.69
N SER A 113 -4.23 -0.83 8.87
CA SER A 113 -5.18 -0.57 7.80
C SER A 113 -5.21 0.93 7.53
N GLN A 114 -5.08 1.32 6.27
CA GLN A 114 -5.01 2.70 5.84
C GLN A 114 -6.08 2.96 4.79
N ILE A 115 -6.79 4.07 4.92
CA ILE A 115 -7.79 4.52 3.95
C ILE A 115 -7.57 5.99 3.62
N LEU A 116 -7.86 6.36 2.37
CA LEU A 116 -8.02 7.76 1.98
C LEU A 116 -9.50 8.02 1.70
N VAL A 117 -10.00 9.15 2.20
CA VAL A 117 -11.39 9.56 2.09
C VAL A 117 -11.44 10.98 1.54
N ASN A 118 -12.25 11.24 0.53
CA ASN A 118 -12.38 12.59 -0.03
C ASN A 118 -13.31 13.51 0.81
N GLN A 119 -13.58 14.71 0.27
CA GLN A 119 -14.45 15.72 0.89
C GLN A 119 -15.93 15.33 0.95
N ARG A 120 -16.36 14.27 0.25
CA ARG A 120 -17.72 13.71 0.27
C ARG A 120 -17.85 12.49 1.18
N ASP A 121 -16.83 12.23 2.00
CA ASP A 121 -16.76 11.05 2.88
C ASP A 121 -16.70 9.69 2.13
N GLU A 122 -16.25 9.68 0.88
CA GLU A 122 -16.18 8.44 0.08
C GLU A 122 -14.78 7.78 0.04
N VAL A 123 -14.81 6.44 0.03
CA VAL A 123 -13.78 5.45 -0.36
C VAL A 123 -12.91 5.74 -1.59
N VAL A 124 -11.71 6.33 -1.51
CA VAL A 124 -10.87 6.49 -2.73
C VAL A 124 -9.63 5.60 -2.77
N PHE A 125 -9.10 5.20 -1.62
CA PHE A 125 -7.93 4.32 -1.57
C PHE A 125 -7.92 3.49 -0.28
N ARG A 126 -7.38 2.28 -0.37
CA ARG A 126 -7.15 1.41 0.77
C ARG A 126 -5.84 0.66 0.64
N ALA A 127 -5.18 0.42 1.77
CA ALA A 127 -4.05 -0.47 1.85
C ALA A 127 -3.93 -1.07 3.25
N THR A 128 -3.36 -2.26 3.33
CA THR A 128 -2.81 -2.79 4.58
C THR A 128 -1.29 -2.66 4.51
N LYS A 129 -0.69 -2.04 5.51
CA LYS A 129 0.75 -1.81 5.60
C LYS A 129 1.33 -2.53 6.80
N GLN A 130 2.41 -3.28 6.55
CA GLN A 130 3.25 -3.83 7.60
C GLN A 130 4.54 -3.02 7.70
N THR A 131 4.87 -2.55 8.90
CA THR A 131 6.09 -1.76 9.16
C THR A 131 6.84 -2.33 10.35
N MET A 132 8.16 -2.45 10.23
CA MET A 132 9.03 -2.92 11.29
C MET A 132 9.60 -1.73 12.07
N TYR A 133 9.53 -1.80 13.40
CA TYR A 133 10.09 -0.83 14.33
C TYR A 133 11.10 -1.51 15.26
N PRO A 134 12.05 -0.76 15.85
CA PRO A 134 12.72 -1.21 17.07
C PRO A 134 11.68 -1.67 18.10
N LYS A 135 12.02 -2.66 18.94
CA LYS A 135 11.10 -3.24 19.91
C LYS A 135 10.31 -2.14 20.63
N LEU A 136 9.00 -2.14 20.40
CA LEU A 136 8.11 -1.20 21.06
C LEU A 136 7.92 -1.67 22.49
N ALA A 137 7.93 -0.74 23.45
CA ALA A 137 7.52 -0.99 24.82
C ALA A 137 6.00 -1.16 24.86
N ALA A 138 5.47 -2.21 24.24
CA ALA A 138 4.06 -2.51 24.26
C ALA A 138 3.75 -3.16 25.62
N ALA A 139 3.31 -2.36 26.60
CA ALA A 139 2.42 -2.89 27.62
C ALA A 139 1.27 -3.57 26.86
N LYS A 140 1.00 -4.85 27.13
CA LYS A 140 0.05 -5.74 26.43
C LYS A 140 -1.16 -4.96 25.89
N LEU A 141 -1.04 -4.44 24.67
CA LEU A 141 -2.11 -3.74 24.00
C LEU A 141 -2.97 -4.84 23.42
N GLU A 142 -4.01 -5.21 24.16
CA GLU A 142 -5.06 -6.09 23.64
C GLU A 142 -5.86 -5.31 22.61
N LEU A 143 -5.35 -5.31 21.38
CA LEU A 143 -6.10 -4.81 20.24
C LEU A 143 -7.29 -5.77 20.01
N PRO A 144 -8.52 -5.26 19.90
CA PRO A 144 -9.65 -6.11 19.58
C PRO A 144 -9.37 -6.83 18.26
N LYS A 145 -9.48 -8.17 18.26
CA LYS A 145 -9.36 -8.96 17.03
C LYS A 145 -10.39 -8.46 16.03
N LYS A 146 -9.95 -7.72 15.00
CA LYS A 146 -10.81 -7.34 13.89
C LYS A 146 -11.38 -8.63 13.30
N ARG A 147 -12.72 -8.69 13.16
CA ARG A 147 -13.33 -9.71 12.29
C ARG A 147 -12.68 -9.52 10.92
N LYS A 148 -12.27 -10.61 10.27
CA LYS A 148 -11.96 -10.58 8.85
C LYS A 148 -13.26 -10.17 8.16
N SER A 149 -13.45 -8.88 7.92
CA SER A 149 -14.48 -8.48 6.99
C SER A 149 -13.99 -8.82 5.60
N GLU A 150 -14.85 -9.49 4.84
CA GLU A 150 -14.63 -9.65 3.41
C GLU A 150 -14.64 -8.26 2.81
N ILE A 151 -13.48 -7.82 2.34
CA ILE A 151 -13.32 -6.54 1.64
C ILE A 151 -14.19 -6.64 0.38
N PRO A 152 -15.23 -5.80 0.22
CA PRO A 152 -16.01 -5.77 -1.01
C PRO A 152 -15.10 -5.50 -2.20
N THR A 153 -15.15 -6.44 -3.14
CA THR A 153 -14.17 -6.63 -4.19
C THR A 153 -14.34 -5.65 -5.37
N VAL A 154 -15.40 -4.84 -5.38
CA VAL A 154 -15.82 -4.16 -6.60
C VAL A 154 -15.37 -2.70 -6.61
N SER A 155 -14.20 -2.47 -7.21
CA SER A 155 -13.74 -1.14 -7.64
C SER A 155 -14.69 -0.57 -8.70
N GLU A 156 -15.30 0.59 -8.42
CA GLU A 156 -16.13 1.30 -9.41
C GLU A 156 -15.26 1.76 -10.58
N LEU A 157 -14.01 2.14 -10.32
CA LEU A 157 -13.05 2.45 -11.37
C LEU A 157 -12.85 1.26 -12.32
N ARG A 158 -12.60 0.05 -11.78
CA ARG A 158 -12.44 -1.17 -12.58
C ARG A 158 -13.70 -1.41 -13.42
N ARG A 159 -14.89 -1.29 -12.80
CA ARG A 159 -16.18 -1.47 -13.50
C ARG A 159 -16.33 -0.49 -14.67
N ARG A 160 -16.01 0.79 -14.45
CA ARG A 160 -16.08 1.83 -15.49
C ARG A 160 -15.07 1.59 -16.61
N VAL A 161 -13.86 1.13 -16.30
CA VAL A 161 -12.85 0.76 -17.31
C VAL A 161 -13.36 -0.40 -18.15
N VAL A 162 -13.86 -1.47 -17.54
CA VAL A 162 -14.41 -2.64 -18.25
C VAL A 162 -15.57 -2.25 -19.17
N GLN A 163 -16.46 -1.37 -18.72
CA GLN A 163 -17.61 -0.92 -19.52
C GLN A 163 -17.23 0.01 -20.69
N ASN A 164 -16.17 0.80 -20.55
CA ASN A 164 -15.81 1.84 -21.52
C ASN A 164 -14.60 1.51 -22.39
N ALA A 165 -13.97 0.33 -22.22
CA ALA A 165 -12.77 -0.03 -22.95
C ALA A 165 -12.94 -0.01 -24.49
N THR A 166 -14.15 -0.23 -24.99
CA THR A 166 -14.47 -0.14 -26.43
C THR A 166 -14.27 1.26 -27.02
N PHE A 167 -14.27 2.32 -26.19
CA PHE A 167 -13.98 3.68 -26.62
C PHE A 167 -12.48 3.99 -26.72
N CYS A 168 -11.60 3.14 -26.18
CA CYS A 168 -10.16 3.34 -26.20
C CYS A 168 -9.53 3.09 -27.59
N GLY A 169 -10.32 2.64 -28.58
CA GLY A 169 -9.86 2.39 -29.94
C GLY A 169 -8.99 1.14 -30.09
N ASN A 170 -8.46 0.91 -31.30
CA ASN A 170 -7.56 -0.21 -31.58
C ASN A 170 -6.13 0.14 -31.15
N ALA A 171 -5.83 0.09 -29.84
CA ALA A 171 -4.44 0.16 -29.40
C ALA A 171 -3.74 -1.17 -29.69
N SER A 172 -2.60 -1.10 -30.37
CA SER A 172 -1.76 -2.27 -30.65
C SER A 172 -0.88 -2.58 -29.44
N SER A 173 -1.40 -3.36 -28.49
CA SER A 173 -0.57 -3.90 -27.39
C SER A 173 0.26 -5.09 -27.88
N PRO A 174 1.54 -5.22 -27.48
CA PRO A 174 2.34 -6.39 -27.80
C PRO A 174 1.76 -7.63 -27.09
N PRO A 175 1.80 -8.83 -27.70
CA PRO A 175 1.36 -10.05 -27.03
C PRO A 175 2.24 -10.36 -25.82
N LEU A 176 1.59 -10.75 -24.73
CA LEU A 176 2.27 -11.25 -23.54
C LEU A 176 2.13 -12.77 -23.48
N VAL A 177 3.11 -13.43 -22.88
CA VAL A 177 3.16 -14.89 -22.74
C VAL A 177 3.17 -15.27 -21.27
N PRO A 178 2.27 -16.16 -20.81
CA PRO A 178 2.33 -16.68 -19.45
C PRO A 178 3.66 -17.39 -19.17
N ASN A 179 4.13 -17.31 -17.94
CA ASN A 179 5.37 -17.92 -17.45
C ASN A 179 6.66 -17.39 -18.11
N GLN A 180 6.59 -16.25 -18.79
CA GLN A 180 7.75 -15.61 -19.41
C GLN A 180 8.30 -14.46 -18.55
N LEU A 181 9.64 -14.33 -18.55
CA LEU A 181 10.36 -13.19 -18.01
C LEU A 181 10.49 -12.08 -19.07
N TYR A 182 10.22 -10.85 -18.66
CA TYR A 182 10.40 -9.63 -19.44
C TYR A 182 11.46 -8.77 -18.76
N VAL A 183 12.40 -8.27 -19.54
CA VAL A 183 13.42 -7.32 -19.10
C VAL A 183 13.07 -5.94 -19.67
N HIS A 184 12.94 -4.96 -18.79
CA HIS A 184 12.47 -3.63 -19.17
C HIS A 184 13.65 -2.66 -19.31
N ARG A 185 13.79 -2.05 -20.47
CA ARG A 185 14.91 -1.13 -20.77
C ARG A 185 14.83 0.19 -20.02
N MET A 186 13.62 0.62 -19.66
CA MET A 186 13.45 1.88 -18.95
C MET A 186 14.02 1.79 -17.54
N VAL A 187 14.71 2.86 -17.17
CA VAL A 187 15.43 2.97 -15.90
C VAL A 187 15.08 4.30 -15.25
N LYS A 188 14.88 4.28 -13.93
CA LYS A 188 14.65 5.48 -13.13
C LYS A 188 15.82 5.76 -12.21
N VAL A 189 16.33 6.99 -12.24
CA VAL A 189 17.25 7.53 -11.24
C VAL A 189 16.57 8.69 -10.53
N PHE A 190 16.61 8.71 -9.21
CA PHE A 190 16.13 9.83 -8.40
C PHE A 190 17.32 10.71 -7.99
N THR A 191 17.43 11.90 -8.57
CA THR A 191 18.42 12.88 -8.11
C THR A 191 18.10 13.32 -6.68
N PRO A 192 19.07 13.81 -5.88
CA PRO A 192 18.81 14.25 -4.52
C PRO A 192 17.73 15.34 -4.43
N THR A 193 17.69 16.26 -5.39
CA THR A 193 16.69 17.34 -5.46
C THR A 193 15.30 16.77 -5.78
N GLU A 194 15.21 15.89 -6.77
CA GLU A 194 13.95 15.24 -7.15
C GLU A 194 13.41 14.38 -6.00
N ALA A 195 14.26 13.53 -5.40
CA ALA A 195 13.88 12.66 -4.30
C ALA A 195 13.30 13.46 -3.12
N LYS A 196 13.94 14.58 -2.75
CA LYS A 196 13.47 15.47 -1.69
C LYS A 196 12.18 16.20 -2.06
N GLY A 197 12.08 16.68 -3.30
CA GLY A 197 10.89 17.35 -3.82
C GLY A 197 9.68 16.42 -3.79
N LEU A 198 9.81 15.21 -4.33
CA LEU A 198 8.76 14.20 -4.34
C LEU A 198 8.40 13.74 -2.93
N ALA A 199 9.39 13.47 -2.06
CA ALA A 199 9.13 13.13 -0.67
C ALA A 199 8.35 14.23 0.06
N THR A 200 8.65 15.51 -0.23
CA THR A 200 7.90 16.65 0.33
C THR A 200 6.47 16.70 -0.24
N LEU A 201 6.31 16.51 -1.55
CA LEU A 201 5.02 16.50 -2.24
C LEU A 201 4.07 15.44 -1.66
N ILE A 202 4.56 14.21 -1.48
CA ILE A 202 3.77 13.10 -0.93
C ILE A 202 3.77 13.05 0.61
N ARG A 203 4.41 14.03 1.26
CA ARG A 203 4.55 14.13 2.72
C ARG A 203 5.20 12.89 3.36
N ALA A 204 6.20 12.31 2.70
CA ALA A 204 7.08 11.30 3.27
C ALA A 204 8.09 11.95 4.22
N THR A 205 7.72 12.06 5.51
CA THR A 205 8.44 12.87 6.51
C THR A 205 9.60 12.15 7.23
N ASN A 206 9.93 10.91 6.86
CA ASN A 206 11.06 10.21 7.49
C ASN A 206 12.36 10.98 7.22
N GLN A 207 13.12 11.25 8.28
CA GLN A 207 14.33 12.06 8.22
C GLN A 207 15.40 11.47 7.27
N HIS A 208 15.40 10.16 7.02
CA HIS A 208 16.30 9.52 6.06
C HIS A 208 16.07 9.94 4.60
N HIS A 209 14.96 10.63 4.28
CA HIS A 209 14.71 11.13 2.93
C HIS A 209 15.24 12.56 2.71
N LEU A 210 15.42 13.34 3.79
CA LEU A 210 15.55 14.80 3.68
C LEU A 210 16.70 15.39 4.52
N ASN A 211 17.04 14.80 5.67
CA ASN A 211 17.86 15.45 6.70
C ASN A 211 19.37 15.25 6.49
N VAL A 212 19.93 16.05 5.59
CA VAL A 212 21.38 16.10 5.29
C VAL A 212 22.26 16.54 6.47
N LYS A 213 21.69 17.16 7.51
CA LYS A 213 22.46 17.53 8.72
C LYS A 213 22.66 16.37 9.67
N LYS A 214 21.75 15.39 9.64
CA LYS A 214 21.76 14.24 10.54
C LYS A 214 22.36 12.99 9.90
N PHE A 215 22.25 12.87 8.58
CA PHE A 215 22.71 11.71 7.83
C PHE A 215 23.69 12.13 6.74
N ASN A 216 24.71 11.30 6.52
CA ASN A 216 25.59 11.43 5.36
C ASN A 216 24.78 11.26 4.06
N THR A 217 25.30 11.74 2.94
CA THR A 217 24.62 11.61 1.63
C THR A 217 24.38 10.14 1.26
N GLU A 218 25.36 9.27 1.52
CA GLU A 218 25.27 7.81 1.37
C GLU A 218 24.27 7.16 2.35
N ASP A 219 23.79 7.93 3.34
CA ASP A 219 22.77 7.48 4.28
C ASP A 219 21.35 7.99 3.96
N LEU A 220 21.23 8.82 2.93
CA LEU A 220 19.93 9.26 2.44
C LEU A 220 19.34 8.23 1.48
N VAL A 221 18.07 7.93 1.70
CA VAL A 221 17.35 6.87 0.97
C VAL A 221 16.21 7.46 0.16
N ALA A 222 15.99 6.88 -1.03
CA ALA A 222 14.76 7.11 -1.76
C ALA A 222 13.58 6.57 -0.95
N ALA A 223 12.44 7.26 -0.98
CA ALA A 223 11.24 6.78 -0.29
C ALA A 223 10.73 5.50 -0.97
N GLY A 224 10.48 4.44 -0.20
CA GLY A 224 10.03 3.15 -0.73
C GLY A 224 8.85 3.24 -1.72
N PRO A 225 7.79 4.03 -1.46
CA PRO A 225 6.71 4.23 -2.43
C PRO A 225 7.15 4.82 -3.78
N LEU A 226 8.20 5.65 -3.81
CA LEU A 226 8.77 6.17 -5.06
C LEU A 226 9.54 5.09 -5.82
N VAL A 227 10.26 4.21 -5.11
CA VAL A 227 10.96 3.06 -5.69
C VAL A 227 9.96 2.05 -6.27
N GLU A 228 8.86 1.79 -5.56
CA GLU A 228 7.73 0.99 -6.05
C GLU A 228 7.12 1.60 -7.31
N ALA A 229 6.78 2.89 -7.28
CA ALA A 229 6.21 3.59 -8.43
C ALA A 229 7.15 3.57 -9.64
N ALA A 230 8.45 3.79 -9.43
CA ALA A 230 9.46 3.69 -10.49
C ALA A 230 9.51 2.28 -11.10
N THR A 231 9.49 1.25 -10.25
CA THR A 231 9.54 -0.16 -10.67
C THR A 231 8.35 -0.53 -11.56
N VAL A 232 7.15 -0.09 -11.19
CA VAL A 232 5.95 -0.34 -12.00
C VAL A 232 5.91 0.56 -13.24
N HIS A 233 6.41 1.80 -13.16
CA HIS A 233 6.42 2.71 -14.31
C HIS A 233 7.36 2.24 -15.42
N ASN A 234 8.52 1.66 -15.08
CA ASN A 234 9.52 1.18 -16.03
C ASN A 234 8.98 0.17 -17.07
N VAL A 235 7.82 -0.46 -16.81
CA VAL A 235 7.26 -1.51 -17.68
C VAL A 235 6.31 -0.98 -18.75
N ALA A 236 5.94 0.31 -18.70
CA ALA A 236 4.79 0.86 -19.42
C ALA A 236 4.86 0.61 -20.94
N ASP A 237 6.03 0.84 -21.54
CA ASP A 237 6.21 0.68 -22.99
C ASP A 237 6.14 -0.80 -23.43
N ASP A 238 6.54 -1.73 -22.55
CA ASP A 238 6.62 -3.16 -22.87
C ASP A 238 5.27 -3.87 -22.70
N PHE A 239 4.42 -3.38 -21.80
CA PHE A 239 3.10 -3.95 -21.54
C PHE A 239 1.96 -3.26 -22.30
N GLY A 240 2.25 -2.15 -22.98
CA GLY A 240 1.27 -1.38 -23.74
C GLY A 240 0.33 -0.59 -22.82
N ASP A 241 -0.85 -0.25 -23.35
CA ASP A 241 -1.78 0.65 -22.67
C ASP A 241 -2.50 -0.06 -21.51
N ILE A 242 -1.97 0.13 -20.30
CA ILE A 242 -2.58 -0.30 -19.05
C ILE A 242 -3.74 0.65 -18.69
N LEU A 243 -4.97 0.13 -18.72
CA LEU A 243 -6.20 0.87 -18.46
C LEU A 243 -6.58 0.90 -16.98
N TYR A 244 -6.18 -0.13 -16.24
CA TYR A 244 -6.42 -0.26 -14.80
C TYR A 244 -5.30 -1.06 -14.17
N GLN A 245 -4.90 -0.71 -12.95
CA GLN A 245 -3.92 -1.46 -12.17
C GLN A 245 -4.34 -1.58 -10.71
N GLU A 246 -3.96 -2.69 -10.10
CA GLU A 246 -4.16 -3.01 -8.70
C GLU A 246 -2.89 -3.64 -8.13
N VAL A 247 -2.25 -2.99 -7.16
CA VAL A 247 -1.15 -3.58 -6.40
C VAL A 247 -1.73 -4.53 -5.37
N VAL A 248 -1.56 -5.82 -5.60
CA VAL A 248 -2.00 -6.88 -4.67
C VAL A 248 -1.09 -6.92 -3.45
N LYS A 249 0.21 -6.81 -3.69
CA LYS A 249 1.22 -6.81 -2.62
C LYS A 249 2.52 -6.20 -3.11
N SER A 250 3.15 -5.39 -2.28
CA SER A 250 4.52 -4.92 -2.49
C SER A 250 5.37 -5.07 -1.24
N SER A 251 6.69 -5.10 -1.40
CA SER A 251 7.61 -4.98 -0.27
C SER A 251 8.96 -4.43 -0.72
N ASN A 252 9.49 -3.47 0.04
CA ASN A 252 10.87 -3.02 -0.11
C ASN A 252 11.80 -4.10 0.45
N VAL A 253 12.63 -4.69 -0.42
CA VAL A 253 13.52 -5.81 -0.10
C VAL A 253 14.82 -5.27 0.46
N ASN A 254 15.52 -4.43 -0.31
CA ASN A 254 16.77 -3.80 0.10
C ASN A 254 16.67 -2.27 0.11
N ARG A 255 17.57 -1.65 0.88
CA ARG A 255 17.76 -0.20 0.91
C ARG A 255 18.06 0.34 -0.50
N THR A 256 17.40 1.43 -0.86
CA THR A 256 17.67 2.19 -2.09
C THR A 256 18.13 3.59 -1.73
N ASN A 257 19.29 3.97 -2.21
CA ASN A 257 19.87 5.28 -1.99
C ASN A 257 19.31 6.31 -2.99
N GLN A 258 19.52 7.59 -2.71
CA GLN A 258 19.40 8.60 -3.76
C GLN A 258 20.47 8.31 -4.83
N GLU A 259 20.16 8.59 -6.10
CA GLU A 259 21.04 8.33 -7.26
C GLU A 259 21.26 6.85 -7.62
N ASP A 260 20.77 5.90 -6.84
CA ASP A 260 20.69 4.51 -7.28
C ASP A 260 19.86 4.43 -8.57
N MET A 261 20.39 3.71 -9.55
CA MET A 261 19.71 3.38 -10.80
C MET A 261 18.71 2.26 -10.55
N ILE A 262 17.43 2.45 -10.89
CA ILE A 262 16.37 1.46 -10.68
C ILE A 262 15.90 0.94 -12.05
N GLY A 263 16.34 -0.27 -12.40
CA GLY A 263 15.81 -1.05 -13.52
C GLY A 263 14.69 -2.00 -13.07
N SER A 264 14.07 -2.71 -14.01
CA SER A 264 12.94 -3.60 -13.70
C SER A 264 12.91 -4.87 -14.55
N VAL A 265 12.47 -5.96 -13.94
CA VAL A 265 12.18 -7.24 -14.61
C VAL A 265 10.83 -7.77 -14.14
N SER A 266 10.05 -8.33 -15.04
CA SER A 266 8.71 -8.83 -14.75
C SER A 266 8.56 -10.28 -15.15
N TYR A 267 7.80 -11.05 -14.36
CA TYR A 267 7.41 -12.40 -14.68
C TYR A 267 5.89 -12.50 -14.75
N ILE A 268 5.37 -12.92 -15.90
CA ILE A 268 3.92 -13.03 -16.13
C ILE A 268 3.43 -14.34 -15.50
N HIS A 269 2.56 -14.24 -14.50
CA HIS A 269 1.98 -15.41 -13.87
C HIS A 269 0.77 -15.95 -14.62
N SER A 270 -0.10 -15.06 -15.09
CA SER A 270 -1.30 -15.44 -15.83
C SER A 270 -1.82 -14.30 -16.67
N ILE A 271 -2.44 -14.67 -17.78
CA ILE A 271 -3.21 -13.77 -18.65
C ILE A 271 -4.59 -14.40 -18.77
N GLN A 272 -5.63 -13.63 -18.48
CA GLN A 272 -7.00 -14.11 -18.49
C GLN A 272 -7.87 -13.14 -19.28
N GLN A 273 -8.55 -13.62 -20.31
CA GLN A 273 -9.58 -12.84 -20.97
C GLN A 273 -10.72 -12.55 -19.99
N LEU A 274 -11.21 -11.31 -19.93
CA LEU A 274 -12.32 -10.97 -19.05
C LEU A 274 -13.63 -11.51 -19.62
N ALA A 275 -14.34 -12.31 -18.83
CA ALA A 275 -15.68 -12.78 -19.21
C ALA A 275 -16.67 -11.62 -19.42
N GLU A 276 -16.51 -10.54 -18.66
CA GLU A 276 -17.36 -9.33 -18.72
C GLU A 276 -17.08 -8.48 -19.98
N ASN A 277 -15.87 -8.56 -20.53
CA ASN A 277 -15.46 -7.84 -21.73
C ASN A 277 -14.32 -8.61 -22.45
N PRO A 278 -14.64 -9.38 -23.50
CA PRO A 278 -13.68 -10.18 -24.28
C PRO A 278 -12.57 -9.40 -24.97
N ASP A 279 -12.68 -8.08 -25.09
CA ASP A 279 -11.66 -7.19 -25.66
C ASP A 279 -10.57 -6.85 -24.65
N LEU A 280 -10.75 -7.24 -23.39
CA LEU A 280 -9.79 -7.03 -22.31
C LEU A 280 -9.17 -8.33 -21.85
N GLU A 281 -7.92 -8.22 -21.40
CA GLU A 281 -7.23 -9.23 -20.62
C GLU A 281 -6.78 -8.68 -19.26
N GLU A 282 -6.91 -9.50 -18.22
CA GLU A 282 -6.34 -9.29 -16.89
C GLU A 282 -5.01 -10.04 -16.82
N VAL A 283 -3.95 -9.31 -16.57
CA VAL A 283 -2.61 -9.85 -16.43
C VAL A 283 -2.23 -9.81 -14.96
N THR A 284 -1.83 -10.96 -14.40
CA THR A 284 -1.19 -11.03 -13.08
C THR A 284 0.31 -11.16 -13.28
N VAL A 285 1.07 -10.24 -12.70
CA VAL A 285 2.52 -10.13 -12.91
C VAL A 285 3.22 -9.85 -11.59
N ARG A 286 4.45 -10.36 -11.47
CA ARG A 286 5.38 -9.89 -10.44
C ARG A 286 6.53 -9.15 -11.08
N THR A 287 6.76 -7.92 -10.64
CA THR A 287 7.86 -7.08 -11.09
C THR A 287 8.85 -6.86 -9.95
N LEU A 288 10.13 -7.05 -10.24
CA LEU A 288 11.24 -6.75 -9.33
C LEU A 288 11.92 -5.47 -9.77
N GLY A 289 12.11 -4.55 -8.83
CA GLY A 289 13.01 -3.40 -9.00
C GLY A 289 14.42 -3.84 -8.68
N ILE A 290 15.37 -3.55 -9.58
CA ILE A 290 16.77 -3.94 -9.45
C ILE A 290 17.63 -2.70 -9.48
N LYS A 291 18.51 -2.53 -8.48
CA LYS A 291 19.40 -1.39 -8.42
C LYS A 291 20.77 -1.62 -9.03
N ASN A 292 21.30 -0.59 -9.68
CA ASN A 292 22.69 -0.49 -10.16
C ASN A 292 23.14 -1.72 -10.95
N LEU A 293 22.28 -2.21 -11.83
CA LEU A 293 22.54 -3.28 -12.78
C LEU A 293 21.96 -2.86 -14.11
N ASP A 294 22.73 -3.04 -15.18
CA ASP A 294 22.16 -3.04 -16.51
C ASP A 294 21.32 -4.30 -16.67
N VAL A 295 20.00 -4.15 -16.67
CA VAL A 295 19.08 -5.29 -16.66
C VAL A 295 19.13 -6.09 -17.95
N GLU A 296 19.68 -5.55 -19.05
CA GLU A 296 19.92 -6.33 -20.27
C GLU A 296 20.88 -7.50 -20.05
N GLU A 297 21.80 -7.41 -19.08
CA GLU A 297 22.69 -8.52 -18.67
C GLU A 297 21.90 -9.77 -18.20
N LEU A 298 20.62 -9.61 -17.86
CA LEU A 298 19.74 -10.69 -17.43
C LEU A 298 19.12 -11.46 -18.60
N LEU A 299 19.10 -10.90 -19.81
CA LEU A 299 18.58 -11.60 -21.00
C LEU A 299 19.45 -12.80 -21.39
N GLU A 300 20.74 -12.73 -21.10
CA GLU A 300 21.72 -13.78 -21.43
C GLU A 300 21.84 -14.85 -20.33
N ARG A 301 21.02 -14.77 -19.27
CA ARG A 301 21.16 -15.59 -18.07
C ARG A 301 19.85 -16.20 -17.62
N GLU A 302 19.92 -17.39 -17.03
CA GLU A 302 18.76 -18.05 -16.46
C GLU A 302 18.43 -17.45 -15.08
N VAL A 303 17.56 -16.43 -15.06
CA VAL A 303 17.09 -15.83 -13.81
C VAL A 303 16.20 -16.83 -13.05
N PRO A 304 16.47 -17.14 -11.76
CA PRO A 304 15.70 -18.13 -11.03
C PRO A 304 14.22 -17.75 -10.89
N VAL A 305 13.33 -18.56 -11.45
CA VAL A 305 11.85 -18.38 -11.36
C VAL A 305 11.37 -18.34 -9.90
N ARG A 306 12.11 -18.95 -8.97
CA ARG A 306 11.79 -18.91 -7.53
C ARG A 306 11.83 -17.48 -6.94
N LEU A 307 12.56 -16.53 -7.55
CA LEU A 307 12.50 -15.11 -7.21
C LEU A 307 11.11 -14.50 -7.46
N PHE A 308 10.36 -15.08 -8.40
CA PHE A 308 9.03 -14.63 -8.77
C PHE A 308 7.92 -15.47 -8.13
N SER A 309 8.27 -16.49 -7.36
CA SER A 309 7.31 -17.45 -6.81
C SER A 309 6.98 -17.16 -5.35
N GLY A 310 5.83 -17.65 -4.85
CA GLY A 310 5.47 -17.61 -3.43
C GLY A 310 4.80 -16.31 -2.94
N THR A 311 3.83 -16.44 -2.05
CA THR A 311 2.97 -15.33 -1.59
C THR A 311 3.54 -14.56 -0.39
N ARG A 312 4.54 -15.11 0.30
CA ARG A 312 5.09 -14.58 1.58
C ARG A 312 6.61 -14.59 1.66
N MET A 313 7.28 -14.12 0.60
CA MET A 313 8.72 -13.92 0.65
C MET A 313 9.11 -12.75 1.56
N LYS A 314 10.11 -12.97 2.40
CA LYS A 314 10.83 -11.96 3.19
C LYS A 314 12.11 -11.57 2.47
N THR A 315 12.73 -10.47 2.90
CA THR A 315 14.04 -10.04 2.40
C THR A 315 15.09 -11.15 2.49
N SER A 316 15.11 -11.92 3.59
CA SER A 316 16.05 -13.04 3.76
C SER A 316 15.96 -14.06 2.64
N ASP A 317 14.75 -14.32 2.16
CA ASP A 317 14.47 -15.39 1.21
C ASP A 317 14.97 -14.97 -0.20
N TYR A 318 14.73 -13.71 -0.59
CA TYR A 318 15.33 -13.13 -1.80
C TYR A 318 16.86 -13.18 -1.75
N GLU A 319 17.46 -12.76 -0.63
CA GLU A 319 18.91 -12.73 -0.50
C GLU A 319 19.56 -14.12 -0.43
N GLU A 320 18.85 -15.13 0.08
CA GLU A 320 19.28 -16.53 0.06
C GLU A 320 19.29 -17.08 -1.37
N ILE A 321 18.19 -16.90 -2.11
CA ILE A 321 18.11 -17.29 -3.52
C ILE A 321 19.21 -16.61 -4.35
N CYS A 322 19.40 -15.30 -4.19
CA CYS A 322 20.44 -14.59 -4.90
C CYS A 322 21.84 -15.08 -4.49
N ARG A 323 22.08 -15.40 -3.22
CA ARG A 323 23.41 -15.89 -2.79
C ARG A 323 23.74 -17.26 -3.37
N GLU A 324 22.75 -18.14 -3.46
CA GLU A 324 22.92 -19.53 -3.90
C GLU A 324 22.92 -19.66 -5.42
N ASP A 325 21.90 -19.11 -6.08
CA ASP A 325 21.63 -19.43 -7.49
C ASP A 325 22.02 -18.30 -8.44
N PHE A 326 21.94 -17.05 -7.98
CA PHE A 326 22.13 -15.90 -8.85
C PHE A 326 22.85 -14.71 -8.19
N PRO A 327 24.16 -14.86 -7.87
CA PRO A 327 24.91 -13.88 -7.09
C PRO A 327 24.94 -12.47 -7.67
N LEU A 328 24.71 -12.33 -8.98
CA LEU A 328 24.61 -11.04 -9.66
C LEU A 328 23.53 -10.13 -9.03
N LEU A 329 22.43 -10.71 -8.53
CA LEU A 329 21.31 -9.95 -7.94
C LEU A 329 21.40 -9.81 -6.41
N TYR A 330 22.46 -10.32 -5.79
CA TYR A 330 22.64 -10.23 -4.34
C TYR A 330 22.67 -8.77 -3.88
N ARG A 331 21.79 -8.40 -2.93
CA ARG A 331 21.55 -7.02 -2.45
C ARG A 331 21.08 -6.01 -3.51
N ARG A 332 20.75 -6.45 -4.73
CA ARG A 332 20.32 -5.57 -5.83
C ARG A 332 18.81 -5.52 -5.99
N ILE A 333 18.06 -6.51 -5.53
CA ILE A 333 16.58 -6.46 -5.56
C ILE A 333 16.11 -5.44 -4.52
N VAL A 334 15.57 -4.31 -4.94
CA VAL A 334 15.16 -3.22 -4.04
C VAL A 334 13.70 -3.28 -3.66
N THR A 335 12.85 -3.73 -4.57
CA THR A 335 11.41 -3.89 -4.32
C THR A 335 10.87 -5.04 -5.15
N GLN A 336 9.78 -5.62 -4.67
CA GLN A 336 8.96 -6.56 -5.41
C GLN A 336 7.53 -6.07 -5.38
N VAL A 337 6.85 -6.18 -6.51
CA VAL A 337 5.46 -5.78 -6.68
C VAL A 337 4.72 -6.92 -7.37
N LEU A 338 3.78 -7.53 -6.66
CA LEU A 338 2.75 -8.40 -7.23
C LEU A 338 1.52 -7.55 -7.50
N TRP A 339 1.11 -7.50 -8.76
CA TRP A 339 0.04 -6.63 -9.20
C TRP A 339 -0.74 -7.23 -10.35
N LYS A 340 -1.94 -6.70 -10.54
CA LYS A 340 -2.85 -7.04 -11.61
C LYS A 340 -3.09 -5.81 -12.45
N PHE A 341 -3.22 -5.98 -13.76
CA PHE A 341 -3.61 -4.89 -14.62
C PHE A 341 -4.55 -5.34 -15.74
N LEU A 342 -5.37 -4.41 -16.22
CA LEU A 342 -6.23 -4.58 -17.39
C LEU A 342 -5.62 -3.82 -18.56
N ARG A 343 -5.61 -4.47 -19.73
CA ARG A 343 -5.25 -3.84 -21.00
C ARG A 343 -6.10 -4.37 -22.13
N LEU A 344 -6.04 -3.71 -23.29
CA LEU A 344 -6.65 -4.20 -24.51
C LEU A 344 -5.97 -5.48 -24.98
N ARG A 345 -6.77 -6.47 -25.34
CA ARG A 345 -6.31 -7.75 -25.85
C ARG A 345 -5.73 -7.56 -27.26
N PRO A 346 -4.51 -8.07 -27.56
CA PRO A 346 -3.94 -7.99 -28.90
C PRO A 346 -4.80 -8.71 -29.94
N LEU A 347 -5.03 -8.07 -31.10
CA LEU A 347 -5.87 -8.59 -32.20
C LEU A 347 -5.37 -9.93 -32.79
N SER A 348 -4.10 -10.28 -32.59
CA SER A 348 -3.50 -11.54 -33.05
C SER A 348 -3.78 -12.75 -32.14
N SER A 349 -4.47 -12.58 -31.02
CA SER A 349 -4.75 -13.65 -30.04
C SER A 349 -6.06 -14.42 -30.31
N SER A 350 -6.40 -14.66 -31.58
CA SER A 350 -7.61 -15.41 -31.98
C SER A 350 -7.57 -16.90 -31.64
N ASP A 351 -6.49 -17.41 -31.07
CA ASP A 351 -6.39 -18.80 -30.62
C ASP A 351 -6.86 -18.89 -29.16
N GLU A 352 -7.90 -19.68 -28.94
CA GLU A 352 -8.48 -19.99 -27.63
C GLU A 352 -7.38 -20.36 -26.63
N VAL A 353 -7.19 -19.54 -25.58
CA VAL A 353 -6.38 -19.93 -24.43
C VAL A 353 -7.18 -20.98 -23.66
N PRO A 354 -6.68 -22.22 -23.51
CA PRO A 354 -7.40 -23.26 -22.78
C PRO A 354 -7.68 -22.80 -21.35
N ALA A 355 -8.95 -22.92 -20.95
CA ALA A 355 -9.42 -22.57 -19.62
C ALA A 355 -8.94 -23.60 -18.58
N GLU A 356 -7.64 -23.82 -18.41
CA GLU A 356 -7.11 -24.70 -17.37
C GLU A 356 -5.60 -24.50 -17.21
N ILE A 357 -5.21 -23.71 -16.21
CA ILE A 357 -4.20 -24.00 -15.17
C ILE A 357 -4.29 -22.80 -14.22
N GLN A 358 -5.15 -22.90 -13.22
CA GLN A 358 -4.99 -22.10 -12.00
C GLN A 358 -3.94 -22.82 -11.14
N PRO A 359 -2.72 -22.29 -10.95
CA PRO A 359 -1.98 -22.69 -9.78
C PRO A 359 -2.79 -22.20 -8.57
N LYS A 360 -3.31 -23.14 -7.78
CA LYS A 360 -3.79 -22.83 -6.44
C LYS A 360 -2.60 -22.25 -5.68
N PHE A 361 -2.61 -20.95 -5.44
CA PHE A 361 -1.65 -20.28 -4.59
C PHE A 361 -1.87 -20.77 -3.15
N SER A 362 -1.04 -21.72 -2.71
CA SER A 362 -0.84 -22.08 -1.30
C SER A 362 0.26 -21.22 -0.67
#